data_AF-A0A923YTS8-F1
#
_entry.id   AF-A0A923YTS8-F1
#
_cell.length_a   1.000
_cell.length_b   1.000
_cell.length_c   1.000
_cell.angle_alpha   90.00
_cell.angle_beta   90.00
_cell.angle_gamma   90.00
#
_symmetry.space_group_name_H-M   'P 1'
#
loop_
_entity.id
_entity.type
_entity.pdbx_description
1 polymer ?
#
loop_
_entity_poly.entity_id
_entity_poly.type
_entity_poly.pdbx_seq_one_letter_code
_entity_poly.pdbx_strand_id
1 'polypeptide(L)'
;MQITFNHIKNSKKTVWDLGNRFLYELCEKNFTHTETEKIIAKVWIIGRTYSVALERRKNKAENNDTFYKENIVNVFKKSEIDNKMLTLKKSSQLLNDNIGLIIETHKYLTDELKLLTEQEKRSFSSKYLHFHLPNLFYIYDSRASLALNKIFKKIPIEYENLILKIEKDKVYSHFFLKCIMLEQKISKEFNINLSPRQIDNLLIEIANEEST
;
A
#
# COMPACT_ATOMS: atom_id res chain seq x y z
N MET A 1 -2.71 -0.90 -23.22
CA MET A 1 -3.81 -1.86 -22.98
C MET A 1 -5.12 -1.09 -22.77
N GLN A 2 -6.26 -1.60 -23.23
CA GLN A 2 -7.57 -0.96 -23.02
C GLN A 2 -8.28 -1.58 -21.81
N ILE A 3 -8.86 -0.74 -20.95
CA ILE A 3 -9.67 -1.18 -19.81
C ILE A 3 -11.10 -1.40 -20.30
N THR A 4 -11.70 -2.52 -19.94
CA THR A 4 -13.07 -2.87 -20.31
C THR A 4 -14.01 -2.69 -19.13
N PHE A 5 -15.31 -2.61 -19.41
CA PHE A 5 -16.34 -2.60 -18.36
C PHE A 5 -16.32 -3.90 -17.53
N ASN A 6 -15.92 -5.02 -18.12
CA ASN A 6 -15.81 -6.29 -17.40
C ASN A 6 -14.72 -6.24 -16.34
N HIS A 7 -13.55 -5.67 -16.65
CA HIS A 7 -12.49 -5.47 -15.64
C HIS A 7 -13.00 -4.63 -14.46
N ILE A 8 -13.75 -3.55 -14.76
CA ILE A 8 -14.34 -2.67 -13.73
C ILE A 8 -15.39 -3.41 -12.90
N LYS A 9 -16.22 -4.24 -13.53
CA LYS A 9 -17.24 -5.03 -12.82
C LYS A 9 -16.58 -6.04 -11.87
N ASN A 10 -15.57 -6.76 -12.34
CA ASN A 10 -14.85 -7.78 -11.57
C ASN A 10 -14.03 -7.18 -10.42
N SER A 11 -13.56 -5.93 -10.56
CA SER A 11 -12.78 -5.28 -9.50
C SER A 11 -13.60 -4.87 -8.28
N LYS A 12 -14.93 -4.73 -8.43
CA LYS A 12 -15.84 -4.24 -7.37
C LYS A 12 -16.05 -5.23 -6.23
N LYS A 13 -15.99 -6.53 -6.51
CA LYS A 13 -16.20 -7.59 -5.52
C LYS A 13 -15.38 -8.81 -5.88
N THR A 14 -14.61 -9.31 -4.90
CA THR A 14 -13.77 -10.48 -5.08
C THR A 14 -14.08 -11.54 -4.03
N VAL A 15 -13.69 -12.80 -4.30
CA VAL A 15 -13.79 -13.89 -3.32
C VAL A 15 -12.94 -13.63 -2.06
N TRP A 16 -11.98 -12.72 -2.14
CA TRP A 16 -11.06 -12.37 -1.04
C TRP A 16 -11.63 -11.30 -0.09
N ASP A 17 -12.78 -10.69 -0.41
CA ASP A 17 -13.30 -9.55 0.34
C ASP A 17 -13.63 -9.89 1.79
N LEU A 18 -14.10 -11.11 2.07
CA LEU A 18 -14.37 -11.56 3.44
C LEU A 18 -13.07 -11.60 4.28
N GLY A 19 -11.99 -12.14 3.73
CA GLY A 19 -10.69 -12.17 4.39
C GLY A 19 -10.14 -10.77 4.62
N ASN A 20 -10.25 -9.90 3.62
CA ASN A 20 -9.81 -8.51 3.72
C ASN A 20 -10.57 -7.72 4.78
N ARG A 21 -11.88 -7.96 4.93
CA ARG A 21 -12.69 -7.34 5.98
C ARG A 21 -12.11 -7.59 7.37
N PHE A 22 -11.67 -8.80 7.68
CA PHE A 22 -11.04 -9.08 8.97
C PHE A 22 -9.74 -8.30 9.18
N LEU A 23 -8.96 -8.07 8.12
CA LEU A 23 -7.73 -7.26 8.20
C LEU A 23 -8.03 -5.78 8.40
N TYR A 24 -9.03 -5.24 7.70
CA TYR A 24 -9.49 -3.87 7.93
C TYR A 24 -10.00 -3.70 9.37
N GLU A 25 -10.84 -4.60 9.85
CA GLU A 25 -11.34 -4.55 11.22
C GLU A 25 -10.21 -4.64 12.26
N LEU A 26 -9.22 -5.50 12.02
CA LEU A 26 -8.04 -5.62 12.88
C LEU A 26 -7.30 -4.29 12.99
N CYS A 27 -6.98 -3.65 11.85
CA CYS A 27 -6.25 -2.38 11.82
C CYS A 27 -7.08 -1.19 12.29
N GLU A 28 -8.38 -1.17 12.02
CA GLU A 28 -9.28 -0.11 12.48
C GLU A 28 -9.43 -0.11 14.00
N LYS A 29 -9.72 -1.29 14.59
CA LYS A 29 -9.90 -1.46 16.04
C LYS A 29 -8.58 -1.33 16.82
N ASN A 30 -7.45 -1.55 16.15
CA ASN A 30 -6.11 -1.53 16.74
C ASN A 30 -5.18 -0.57 15.99
N PHE A 31 -5.65 0.66 15.74
CA PHE A 31 -4.99 1.62 14.85
C PHE A 31 -3.54 1.95 15.27
N THR A 32 -3.30 2.17 16.56
CA THR A 32 -1.99 2.57 17.09
C THR A 32 -1.06 1.38 17.37
N HIS A 33 0.20 1.67 17.68
CA HIS A 33 1.29 0.72 17.90
C HIS A 33 1.84 0.80 19.33
N THR A 34 0.96 0.97 20.32
CA THR A 34 1.35 1.08 21.74
C THR A 34 1.56 -0.29 22.41
N GLU A 35 0.79 -1.29 22.00
CA GLU A 35 0.77 -2.62 22.61
C GLU A 35 1.45 -3.67 21.71
N THR A 36 2.29 -4.51 22.32
CA THR A 36 3.09 -5.53 21.64
C THR A 36 2.23 -6.49 20.81
N GLU A 37 1.15 -6.99 21.40
CA GLU A 37 0.26 -7.97 20.74
C GLU A 37 -0.41 -7.38 19.50
N LYS A 38 -0.85 -6.11 19.57
CA LYS A 38 -1.47 -5.40 18.45
C LYS A 38 -0.50 -5.22 17.28
N ILE A 39 0.76 -4.86 17.56
CA ILE A 39 1.80 -4.73 16.54
C ILE A 39 2.03 -6.09 15.87
N ILE A 40 2.31 -7.12 16.66
CA ILE A 40 2.64 -8.45 16.13
C ILE A 40 1.47 -8.98 15.30
N ALA A 41 0.24 -8.91 15.80
CA ALA A 41 -0.94 -9.38 15.08
C ALA A 41 -1.08 -8.71 13.71
N LYS A 42 -1.01 -7.36 13.64
CA LYS A 42 -1.12 -6.62 12.38
C LYS A 42 -0.01 -6.99 11.40
N VAL A 43 1.25 -6.95 11.85
CA VAL A 43 2.41 -7.21 10.99
C VAL A 43 2.42 -8.66 10.49
N TRP A 44 2.17 -9.62 11.39
CA TRP A 44 2.22 -11.04 11.07
C TRP A 44 1.09 -11.45 10.14
N ILE A 45 -0.15 -11.11 10.47
CA ILE A 45 -1.32 -11.55 9.70
C ILE A 45 -1.30 -10.92 8.30
N ILE A 46 -1.03 -9.61 8.17
CA ILE A 46 -0.90 -8.96 6.86
C ILE A 46 0.27 -9.56 6.08
N GLY A 47 1.42 -9.74 6.74
CA GLY A 47 2.62 -10.33 6.15
C GLY A 47 2.37 -11.70 5.53
N ARG A 48 1.68 -12.58 6.26
CA ARG A 48 1.39 -13.95 5.83
C ARG A 48 0.29 -14.02 4.79
N THR A 49 -0.81 -13.30 5.00
CA THR A 49 -1.96 -13.30 4.08
C THR A 49 -1.58 -12.80 2.70
N TYR A 50 -0.75 -11.76 2.62
CA TYR A 50 -0.36 -11.15 1.36
C TYR A 50 1.01 -11.59 0.83
N SER A 51 1.61 -12.62 1.42
CA SER A 51 2.95 -13.09 1.02
C SER A 51 3.97 -11.95 0.97
N VAL A 52 3.94 -11.07 1.98
CA VAL A 52 4.84 -9.91 2.20
C VAL A 52 5.53 -9.96 3.58
N ALA A 53 5.55 -11.14 4.19
CA ALA A 53 6.12 -11.42 5.51
C ALA A 53 7.55 -10.85 5.69
N LEU A 54 7.76 -10.09 6.77
CA LEU A 54 8.99 -9.32 7.03
C LEU A 54 10.17 -10.18 7.45
N GLU A 55 9.91 -11.33 8.07
CA GLU A 55 10.89 -12.35 8.46
C GLU A 55 11.59 -13.01 7.26
N ARG A 56 11.06 -12.84 6.05
CA ARG A 56 11.75 -13.20 4.80
C ARG A 56 12.77 -12.12 4.47
N ARG A 57 13.89 -12.12 5.18
CA ARG A 57 15.02 -11.19 5.05
C ARG A 57 16.28 -11.91 4.55
N LYS A 58 17.22 -11.14 3.98
CA LYS A 58 18.47 -11.68 3.40
C LYS A 58 19.35 -12.34 4.47
N ASN A 59 19.58 -11.62 5.55
CA ASN A 59 20.42 -12.07 6.66
C ASN A 59 19.55 -12.31 7.90
N LYS A 60 19.61 -13.51 8.45
CA LYS A 60 18.91 -13.88 9.68
C LYS A 60 19.93 -14.01 10.79
N ALA A 61 20.01 -13.02 11.66
CA ALA A 61 20.88 -13.07 12.84
C ALA A 61 20.18 -13.82 14.00
N GLU A 62 18.86 -13.76 14.03
CA GLU A 62 17.98 -14.26 15.07
C GLU A 62 16.83 -15.11 14.51
N ASN A 63 16.20 -15.92 15.37
CA ASN A 63 15.02 -16.70 15.00
C ASN A 63 13.80 -15.78 14.76
N ASN A 64 12.74 -16.31 14.15
CA ASN A 64 11.56 -15.52 13.79
C ASN A 64 10.81 -14.98 15.02
N ASP A 65 10.72 -15.75 16.11
CA ASP A 65 10.02 -15.33 17.33
C ASP A 65 10.70 -14.11 17.97
N THR A 66 12.02 -14.18 18.14
CA THR A 66 12.84 -13.06 18.62
C THR A 66 12.69 -11.86 17.70
N PHE A 67 12.78 -12.05 16.38
CA PHE A 67 12.61 -10.97 15.40
C PHE A 67 11.27 -10.23 15.56
N TYR A 68 10.18 -10.95 15.76
CA TYR A 68 8.87 -10.34 15.95
C TYR A 68 8.72 -9.69 17.32
N LYS A 69 9.08 -10.40 18.39
CA LYS A 69 8.85 -9.96 19.78
C LYS A 69 9.76 -8.80 20.18
N GLU A 70 10.98 -8.76 19.65
CA GLU A 70 11.97 -7.76 20.00
C GLU A 70 12.08 -6.73 18.87
N ASN A 71 12.57 -7.11 17.69
CA ASN A 71 12.96 -6.12 16.68
C ASN A 71 11.78 -5.39 16.07
N ILE A 72 10.75 -6.11 15.59
CA ILE A 72 9.57 -5.51 14.97
C ILE A 72 8.84 -4.63 15.97
N VAL A 73 8.58 -5.15 17.17
CA VAL A 73 7.90 -4.39 18.23
C VAL A 73 8.69 -3.13 18.59
N ASN A 74 10.01 -3.23 18.72
CA ASN A 74 10.86 -2.08 19.03
C ASN A 74 10.81 -1.01 17.94
N VAL A 75 10.88 -1.40 16.66
CA VAL A 75 10.79 -0.45 15.53
C VAL A 75 9.46 0.28 15.56
N PHE A 76 8.32 -0.44 15.63
CA PHE A 76 7.02 0.20 15.60
C PHE A 76 6.76 1.09 16.82
N LYS A 77 7.12 0.65 18.04
CA LYS A 77 6.93 1.45 19.27
C LYS A 77 7.77 2.72 19.31
N LYS A 78 8.96 2.71 18.72
CA LYS A 78 9.87 3.87 18.69
C LYS A 78 9.65 4.78 17.49
N SER A 79 8.91 4.30 16.49
CA SER A 79 8.66 5.05 15.26
C SER A 79 7.59 6.12 15.43
N GLU A 80 7.64 7.13 14.56
CA GLU A 80 6.65 8.20 14.43
C GLU A 80 5.44 7.80 13.56
N ILE A 81 5.26 6.50 13.28
CA ILE A 81 4.25 6.03 12.33
C ILE A 81 2.83 6.38 12.78
N ASP A 82 2.55 6.30 14.08
CA ASP A 82 1.24 6.64 14.63
C ASP A 82 0.92 8.12 14.42
N ASN A 83 1.89 9.01 14.68
CA ASN A 83 1.72 10.45 14.48
C ASN A 83 1.47 10.79 13.01
N LYS A 84 2.20 10.15 12.09
CA LYS A 84 1.99 10.33 10.64
C LYS A 84 0.62 9.83 10.18
N MET A 85 0.24 8.62 10.60
CA MET A 85 -1.07 8.05 10.25
C MET A 85 -2.24 8.82 10.88
N LEU A 86 -2.12 9.28 12.11
CA LEU A 86 -3.13 10.11 12.77
C LEU A 86 -3.26 11.47 12.09
N THR A 87 -2.15 12.07 11.65
CA THR A 87 -2.17 13.30 10.85
C THR A 87 -2.96 13.10 9.57
N LEU A 88 -2.66 12.03 8.81
CA LEU A 88 -3.40 11.67 7.60
C LEU A 88 -4.88 11.34 7.86
N LYS A 89 -5.20 10.74 9.01
CA LYS A 89 -6.59 10.43 9.40
C LYS A 89 -7.39 11.71 9.71
N LYS A 90 -6.72 12.76 10.23
CA LYS A 90 -7.33 14.05 10.62
C LYS A 90 -7.44 15.03 9.45
N SER A 91 -6.42 15.11 8.59
CA SER A 91 -6.56 15.84 7.32
C SER A 91 -7.72 15.20 6.58
N SER A 92 -8.80 15.94 6.34
CA SER A 92 -9.98 15.46 5.61
C SER A 92 -9.52 14.56 4.47
N GLN A 93 -10.03 13.34 4.36
CA GLN A 93 -9.52 12.21 3.56
C GLN A 93 -9.44 12.44 2.03
N LEU A 94 -9.40 13.70 1.59
CA LEU A 94 -9.16 14.15 0.23
C LEU A 94 -7.72 13.79 -0.17
N LEU A 95 -7.64 12.83 -1.07
CA LEU A 95 -6.40 12.25 -1.60
C LEU A 95 -5.47 13.32 -2.21
N ASN A 96 -6.04 14.29 -2.94
CA ASN A 96 -5.29 15.25 -3.76
C ASN A 96 -4.51 16.28 -2.93
N ASP A 97 -5.03 16.69 -1.77
CA ASP A 97 -4.39 17.69 -0.92
C ASP A 97 -3.26 17.09 -0.07
N ASN A 98 -3.23 15.76 0.04
CA ASN A 98 -2.35 15.04 0.96
C ASN A 98 -1.33 14.13 0.25
N ILE A 99 -1.22 14.17 -1.09
CA ILE A 99 -0.33 13.29 -1.87
C ILE A 99 1.09 13.25 -1.30
N GLY A 100 1.66 14.41 -0.99
CA GLY A 100 3.00 14.52 -0.41
C GLY A 100 3.12 13.79 0.93
N LEU A 101 2.17 14.03 1.85
CA LEU A 101 2.15 13.40 3.17
C LEU A 101 1.91 11.88 3.09
N ILE A 102 1.10 11.41 2.15
CA ILE A 102 0.83 9.99 1.93
C ILE A 102 2.11 9.28 1.47
N ILE A 103 2.77 9.81 0.45
CA ILE A 103 4.02 9.26 -0.07
C ILE A 103 5.13 9.33 0.99
N GLU A 104 5.22 10.44 1.73
CA GLU A 104 6.17 10.58 2.84
C GLU A 104 5.93 9.53 3.93
N THR A 105 4.67 9.30 4.31
CA THR A 105 4.31 8.29 5.32
C THR A 105 4.66 6.88 4.85
N HIS A 106 4.43 6.57 3.57
CA HIS A 106 4.85 5.30 2.97
C HIS A 106 6.37 5.14 3.00
N LYS A 107 7.12 6.18 2.59
CA LYS A 107 8.58 6.15 2.59
C LYS A 107 9.13 6.01 4.01
N TYR A 108 8.55 6.71 4.98
CA TYR A 108 8.93 6.62 6.38
C TYR A 108 8.88 5.18 6.89
N LEU A 109 7.74 4.50 6.73
CA LEU A 109 7.61 3.09 7.14
C LEU A 109 8.58 2.17 6.38
N THR A 110 8.76 2.42 5.08
CA THR A 110 9.70 1.69 4.22
C THR A 110 11.15 1.83 4.72
N ASP A 111 11.56 3.01 5.17
CA ASP A 111 12.90 3.26 5.71
C ASP A 111 13.12 2.58 7.06
N GLU A 112 12.17 2.71 7.99
CA GLU A 112 12.22 2.02 9.29
C GLU A 112 12.38 0.51 9.11
N LEU A 113 11.62 -0.08 8.17
CA LEU A 113 11.69 -1.51 7.87
C LEU A 113 12.96 -1.89 7.09
N LYS A 114 13.52 -0.98 6.29
CA LYS A 114 14.78 -1.22 5.58
C LYS A 114 15.95 -1.30 6.53
N LEU A 115 16.00 -0.44 7.55
CA LEU A 115 17.03 -0.51 8.59
C LEU A 115 17.01 -1.87 9.29
N LEU A 116 15.82 -2.43 9.50
CA LEU A 116 15.67 -3.72 10.17
C LEU A 116 15.92 -4.93 9.25
N THR A 117 15.50 -4.86 7.98
CA THR A 117 15.46 -6.04 7.10
C THR A 117 16.49 -6.02 5.97
N GLU A 118 17.24 -4.93 5.86
CA GLU A 118 18.18 -4.64 4.75
C GLU A 118 17.50 -4.66 3.37
N GLN A 119 16.18 -4.54 3.35
CA GLN A 119 15.35 -4.60 2.16
C GLN A 119 14.30 -3.51 2.23
N GLU A 120 13.94 -2.96 1.08
CA GLU A 120 13.02 -1.82 1.01
C GLU A 120 11.61 -2.14 1.53
N LYS A 121 11.15 -3.39 1.42
CA LYS A 121 9.82 -3.84 1.89
C LYS A 121 8.62 -2.97 1.43
N ARG A 122 8.73 -2.19 0.34
CA ARG A 122 7.66 -1.33 -0.23
C ARG A 122 6.29 -1.99 -0.32
N SER A 123 6.26 -3.25 -0.75
CA SER A 123 5.02 -4.04 -0.89
C SER A 123 4.35 -4.30 0.46
N PHE A 124 5.15 -4.57 1.50
CA PHE A 124 4.61 -4.64 2.86
C PHE A 124 4.10 -3.27 3.31
N SER A 125 4.90 -2.21 3.20
CA SER A 125 4.53 -0.88 3.68
C SER A 125 3.22 -0.37 3.06
N SER A 126 3.05 -0.54 1.74
CA SER A 126 1.81 -0.14 1.05
C SER A 126 0.59 -0.92 1.53
N LYS A 127 0.69 -2.24 1.66
CA LYS A 127 -0.41 -3.09 2.15
C LYS A 127 -0.74 -2.77 3.61
N TYR A 128 0.29 -2.62 4.44
CA TYR A 128 0.13 -2.27 5.85
C TYR A 128 -0.64 -0.97 6.01
N LEU A 129 -0.22 0.08 5.31
CA LEU A 129 -0.86 1.39 5.33
C LEU A 129 -2.25 1.38 4.70
N HIS A 130 -2.46 0.63 3.62
CA HIS A 130 -3.78 0.42 3.03
C HIS A 130 -4.78 -0.19 4.01
N PHE A 131 -4.38 -1.18 4.81
CA PHE A 131 -5.29 -1.74 5.81
C PHE A 131 -5.61 -0.76 6.97
N HIS A 132 -4.74 0.22 7.26
CA HIS A 132 -5.01 1.25 8.26
C HIS A 132 -5.82 2.42 7.70
N LEU A 133 -5.56 2.83 6.46
CA LEU A 133 -6.10 4.01 5.80
C LEU A 133 -6.49 3.66 4.34
N PRO A 134 -7.55 2.86 4.13
CA PRO A 134 -7.87 2.24 2.85
C PRO A 134 -8.21 3.22 1.73
N ASN A 135 -8.61 4.45 2.07
CA ASN A 135 -8.94 5.49 1.10
C ASN A 135 -7.72 6.32 0.65
N LEU A 136 -6.55 6.11 1.27
CA LEU A 136 -5.36 6.94 1.03
C LEU A 136 -4.20 6.19 0.37
N PHE A 137 -4.13 4.87 0.52
CA PHE A 137 -3.01 4.09 0.00
C PHE A 137 -3.49 3.06 -1.02
N TYR A 138 -2.77 2.93 -2.13
CA TYR A 138 -2.92 1.83 -3.07
C TYR A 138 -1.96 0.70 -2.71
N ILE A 139 -2.34 -0.55 -2.99
CA ILE A 139 -1.50 -1.71 -2.73
C ILE A 139 -0.44 -1.83 -3.83
N TYR A 140 0.83 -1.70 -3.44
CA TYR A 140 1.96 -1.89 -4.33
C TYR A 140 2.44 -3.35 -4.30
N ASP A 141 2.58 -3.96 -5.48
CA ASP A 141 3.45 -5.10 -5.73
C ASP A 141 3.87 -5.13 -7.21
N SER A 142 4.74 -6.08 -7.56
CA SER A 142 5.27 -6.20 -8.92
C SER A 142 4.18 -6.45 -9.96
N ARG A 143 3.13 -7.22 -9.63
CA ARG A 143 2.06 -7.55 -10.57
C ARG A 143 1.21 -6.32 -10.87
N ALA A 144 0.76 -5.63 -9.83
CA ALA A 144 0.02 -4.39 -9.96
C ALA A 144 0.84 -3.32 -10.69
N SER A 145 2.13 -3.18 -10.37
CA SER A 145 3.01 -2.22 -11.04
C SER A 145 3.22 -2.55 -12.53
N LEU A 146 3.35 -3.83 -12.88
CA LEU A 146 3.50 -4.26 -14.27
C LEU A 146 2.23 -3.98 -15.08
N ALA A 147 1.05 -4.35 -14.56
CA ALA A 147 -0.24 -4.04 -15.17
C ALA A 147 -0.39 -2.53 -15.41
N LEU A 148 -0.07 -1.71 -14.39
CA LEU A 148 -0.16 -0.26 -14.48
C LEU A 148 0.79 0.35 -15.53
N ASN A 149 1.99 -0.21 -15.68
CA ASN A 149 2.95 0.21 -16.71
C ASN A 149 2.49 -0.11 -18.14
N LYS A 150 1.60 -1.10 -18.32
CA LYS A 150 0.99 -1.43 -19.62
C LYS A 150 -0.16 -0.50 -20.00
N ILE A 151 -0.82 0.08 -18.99
CA ILE A 151 -1.84 1.12 -19.17
C ILE A 151 -1.14 2.46 -19.45
N PHE A 152 -0.19 2.85 -18.59
CA PHE A 152 0.54 4.11 -18.68
C PHE A 152 2.04 3.88 -18.85
N LYS A 153 2.55 4.06 -20.09
CA LYS A 153 3.99 3.97 -20.38
C LYS A 153 4.79 5.09 -19.69
N LYS A 154 4.22 6.29 -19.59
CA LYS A 154 4.83 7.48 -18.97
C LYS A 154 3.80 8.21 -18.12
N ILE A 155 4.27 9.02 -17.18
CA ILE A 155 3.44 9.99 -16.47
C ILE A 155 3.58 11.37 -17.14
N PRO A 156 2.53 12.20 -17.14
CA PRO A 156 2.62 13.60 -17.56
C PRO A 156 3.70 14.39 -16.79
N ILE A 157 4.28 15.41 -17.42
CA ILE A 157 5.37 16.24 -16.86
C ILE A 157 4.97 16.94 -15.54
N GLU A 158 3.70 17.30 -15.39
CA GLU A 158 3.12 17.86 -14.17
C GLU A 158 3.28 16.92 -12.96
N TYR A 159 3.08 15.61 -13.18
CA TYR A 159 3.28 14.59 -12.15
C TYR A 159 4.77 14.34 -11.92
N GLU A 160 5.63 14.41 -12.95
CA GLU A 160 7.09 14.34 -12.75
C GLU A 160 7.59 15.47 -11.85
N ASN A 161 7.14 16.70 -12.09
CA ASN A 161 7.46 17.86 -11.26
C ASN A 161 6.96 17.68 -9.82
N LEU A 162 5.77 17.08 -9.62
CA LEU A 162 5.27 16.76 -8.30
C LEU A 162 6.16 15.73 -7.58
N ILE A 163 6.58 14.66 -8.26
CA ILE A 163 7.50 13.66 -7.69
C ILE A 163 8.84 14.30 -7.32
N LEU A 164 9.36 15.16 -8.19
CA LEU A 164 10.60 15.90 -7.93
C LEU A 164 10.46 16.86 -6.75
N LYS A 165 9.28 17.42 -6.48
CA LYS A 165 9.05 18.25 -5.28
C LYS A 165 8.92 17.42 -4.00
N ILE A 166 8.32 16.23 -4.10
CA ILE A 166 8.16 15.34 -2.95
C ILE A 166 9.54 14.81 -2.53
N GLU A 167 10.43 14.51 -3.47
CA GLU A 167 11.78 13.96 -3.23
C GLU A 167 11.80 12.70 -2.34
N LYS A 168 10.69 11.96 -2.28
CA LYS A 168 10.55 10.69 -1.55
C LYS A 168 10.19 9.55 -2.50
N ASP A 169 10.71 8.35 -2.19
CA ASP A 169 10.54 7.06 -2.89
C ASP A 169 10.06 7.17 -4.35
N LYS A 170 10.98 7.44 -5.28
CA LYS A 170 10.63 7.63 -6.69
C LYS A 170 9.79 6.47 -7.27
N VAL A 171 10.04 5.22 -6.83
CA VAL A 171 9.36 4.03 -7.35
C VAL A 171 7.90 4.02 -6.90
N TYR A 172 7.65 4.15 -5.60
CA TYR A 172 6.28 4.16 -5.09
C TYR A 172 5.52 5.42 -5.52
N SER A 173 6.17 6.59 -5.56
CA SER A 173 5.57 7.84 -6.03
C SER A 173 5.04 7.73 -7.47
N HIS A 174 5.82 7.13 -8.38
CA HIS A 174 5.36 6.89 -9.75
C HIS A 174 4.15 5.94 -9.79
N PHE A 175 4.20 4.85 -9.01
CA PHE A 175 3.09 3.91 -8.94
C PHE A 175 1.82 4.57 -8.41
N PHE A 176 1.93 5.31 -7.31
CA PHE A 176 0.83 6.00 -6.64
C PHE A 176 0.14 7.00 -7.56
N LEU A 177 0.91 7.86 -8.23
CA LEU A 177 0.35 8.86 -9.16
C LEU A 177 -0.29 8.21 -10.38
N LYS A 178 0.27 7.12 -10.90
CA LYS A 178 -0.38 6.34 -11.97
C LYS A 178 -1.71 5.72 -11.51
N CYS A 179 -1.86 5.35 -10.24
CA CYS A 179 -3.13 4.88 -9.70
C CYS A 179 -4.17 6.01 -9.64
N ILE A 180 -3.78 7.21 -9.24
CA ILE A 180 -4.65 8.41 -9.31
C ILE A 180 -5.08 8.69 -10.74
N MET A 181 -4.13 8.66 -11.70
CA MET A 181 -4.44 8.83 -13.12
C MET A 181 -5.40 7.75 -13.63
N LEU A 182 -5.26 6.51 -13.16
CA LEU A 182 -6.14 5.41 -13.51
C LEU A 182 -7.57 5.66 -13.00
N GLU A 183 -7.71 6.09 -11.74
CA GLU A 183 -8.99 6.44 -11.15
C GLU A 183 -9.68 7.57 -11.92
N GLN A 184 -8.95 8.64 -12.23
CA GLN A 184 -9.45 9.77 -13.03
C GLN A 184 -9.87 9.33 -14.44
N LYS A 185 -9.07 8.47 -15.10
CA LYS A 185 -9.39 7.93 -16.43
C LYS A 185 -10.68 7.12 -16.39
N ILE A 186 -10.86 6.25 -15.40
CA ILE A 186 -12.06 5.41 -15.28
C ILE A 186 -13.29 6.27 -14.98
N SER A 187 -13.16 7.24 -14.08
CA SER A 187 -14.22 8.21 -13.78
C SER A 187 -14.67 8.95 -15.03
N LYS A 188 -13.71 9.46 -15.83
CA LYS A 188 -14.01 10.19 -17.07
C LYS A 188 -14.63 9.32 -18.17
N GLU A 189 -14.13 8.11 -18.37
CA GLU A 189 -14.53 7.25 -19.49
C GLU A 189 -15.80 6.44 -19.21
N PHE A 190 -16.02 6.04 -17.95
CA PHE A 190 -17.09 5.13 -17.58
C PHE A 190 -18.10 5.76 -16.59
N ASN A 191 -17.87 6.99 -16.14
CA ASN A 191 -18.68 7.66 -15.10
C ASN A 191 -18.80 6.82 -13.82
N ILE A 192 -17.70 6.15 -13.43
CA ILE A 192 -17.60 5.28 -12.25
C ILE A 192 -16.39 5.71 -11.43
N ASN A 193 -16.61 5.99 -10.15
CA ASN A 193 -15.54 6.19 -9.19
C ASN A 193 -15.23 4.84 -8.52
N LEU A 194 -13.95 4.47 -8.50
CA LEU A 194 -13.47 3.27 -7.83
C LEU A 194 -12.67 3.68 -6.59
N SER A 195 -12.87 2.96 -5.48
CA SER A 195 -12.01 3.09 -4.30
C SER A 195 -10.59 2.60 -4.60
N PRO A 196 -9.57 2.98 -3.80
CA PRO A 196 -8.22 2.43 -3.96
C PRO A 196 -8.18 0.91 -3.98
N ARG A 197 -8.98 0.26 -3.13
CA ARG A 197 -9.06 -1.21 -3.14
C ARG A 197 -9.61 -1.79 -4.43
N GLN A 198 -10.57 -1.12 -5.05
CA GLN A 198 -11.12 -1.56 -6.34
C GLN A 198 -10.14 -1.27 -7.48
N ILE A 199 -9.32 -0.21 -7.40
CA ILE A 199 -8.19 0.00 -8.30
C ILE A 199 -7.16 -1.12 -8.14
N ASP A 200 -6.85 -1.52 -6.90
CA ASP A 200 -5.92 -2.63 -6.64
C ASP A 200 -6.44 -3.94 -7.24
N ASN A 201 -7.72 -4.28 -6.99
CA ASN A 201 -8.35 -5.47 -7.57
C ASN A 201 -8.34 -5.43 -9.11
N LEU A 202 -8.59 -4.26 -9.71
CA LEU A 202 -8.55 -4.06 -11.16
C LEU A 202 -7.17 -4.37 -11.73
N LEU A 203 -6.10 -3.87 -11.10
CA LEU A 203 -4.73 -4.12 -11.55
C LEU A 203 -4.34 -5.60 -11.43
N ILE A 204 -4.85 -6.31 -10.43
CA ILE A 204 -4.64 -7.75 -10.29
C ILE A 204 -5.40 -8.55 -11.35
N GLU A 205 -6.63 -8.18 -11.66
CA GLU A 205 -7.41 -8.79 -12.74
C GLU A 205 -6.66 -8.70 -14.07
N ILE A 206 -6.20 -7.49 -14.39
CA ILE A 206 -5.40 -7.22 -15.59
C ILE A 206 -4.12 -8.06 -15.62
N ALA A 207 -3.43 -8.19 -14.47
CA ALA A 207 -2.22 -8.99 -14.40
C ALA A 207 -2.49 -10.51 -14.53
N ASN A 208 -3.68 -10.99 -14.16
CA ASN A 208 -4.07 -12.41 -14.29
C ASN A 208 -4.33 -12.79 -15.75
N GLU A 209 -5.05 -11.97 -16.50
CA GLU A 209 -5.43 -12.23 -17.90
C GLU A 209 -4.22 -12.45 -18.82
N GLU A 210 -3.06 -11.90 -18.45
CA GLU A 210 -1.84 -11.99 -19.23
C GLU A 210 -0.92 -13.16 -18.84
N SER A 211 -1.24 -13.83 -17.73
CA SER A 211 -0.52 -15.03 -17.28
C SER A 211 -1.15 -16.33 -17.80
N THR A 212 -2.28 -16.21 -18.49
CA THR A 212 -3.02 -17.28 -19.20
C THR A 212 -2.80 -17.16 -20.69
#